data_AF-A0A4Y9PBK9-F1
#
_entry.id   AF-A0A4Y9PBK9-F1
#
_cell.length_a   1.000
_cell.length_b   1.000
_cell.length_c   1.000
_cell.angle_alpha   90.00
_cell.angle_beta   90.00
_cell.angle_gamma   90.00
#
_symmetry.space_group_name_H-M   'P 1'
#
loop_
_entity.id
_entity.type
_entity.pdbx_description
1 polymer ?
#
loop_
_entity_poly.entity_id
_entity_poly.type
_entity_poly.pdbx_seq_one_letter_code
_entity_poly.pdbx_strand_id
1 'polypeptide(L)' 'MFLITCPVTRSDHLVSLTSIRSVINHPTHIAVHVECPDCGALHEHRTGRKYLAARRAEELVAA' A
#
# COMPACT_ATOMS: atom_id res chain seq x y z
N MET A 1 12.55 -1.41 3.90
CA MET A 1 12.10 -1.36 2.50
C MET A 1 10.60 -1.63 2.48
N PHE A 2 9.87 -1.09 1.50
CA PHE A 2 8.41 -1.20 1.41
C PHE A 2 8.04 -1.67 0.00
N LEU A 3 7.31 -2.79 -0.10
CA LEU A 3 6.84 -3.31 -1.39
C LEU A 3 5.52 -2.63 -1.73
N ILE A 4 5.45 -2.02 -2.92
CA ILE A 4 4.24 -1.38 -3.44
C ILE A 4 3.89 -1.96 -4.80
N THR A 5 2.60 -1.92 -5.15
CA THR A 5 2.12 -2.17 -6.50
C THR A 5 1.61 -0.85 -7.06
N CYS A 6 2.13 -0.43 -8.22
CA CYS A 6 1.64 0.77 -8.88
C CYS A 6 0.21 0.52 -9.42
N PRO A 7 -0.83 1.25 -8.98
CA PRO A 7 -2.18 1.09 -9.51
C PRO A 7 -2.30 1.47 -10.99
N VAL A 8 -1.35 2.24 -11.52
CA VAL A 8 -1.33 2.69 -12.91
C VAL A 8 -0.71 1.62 -13.81
N THR A 9 0.52 1.22 -13.52
CA THR A 9 1.31 0.31 -14.37
C THR A 9 1.20 -1.16 -13.95
N ARG A 10 0.67 -1.43 -12.76
CA ARG A 10 0.58 -2.76 -12.12
C ARG A 10 1.94 -3.41 -11.82
N SER A 11 3.02 -2.65 -11.96
CA SER A 11 4.37 -3.07 -11.61
C SER A 11 4.55 -3.07 -10.09
N ASP A 12 5.22 -4.10 -9.59
CA ASP A 12 5.65 -4.16 -8.20
C ASP A 12 7.03 -3.52 -8.04
N HIS A 13 7.17 -2.65 -7.03
CA HIS A 13 8.41 -1.97 -6.73
C HIS A 13 8.77 -2.07 -5.26
N LEU A 14 10.02 -2.41 -4.99
CA LEU A 14 10.58 -2.38 -3.64
C LEU A 14 11.24 -1.02 -3.41
N VAL A 15 10.57 -0.13 -2.67
CA VAL A 15 11.04 1.24 -2.43
C VAL A 15 11.73 1.38 -1.07
N SER A 16 12.58 2.40 -0.97
CA SER A 16 13.17 2.82 0.30
C SER A 16 12.17 3.61 1.14
N LEU A 17 12.44 3.75 2.44
CA LEU A 17 11.60 4.59 3.31
C LEU A 17 11.65 6.07 2.94
N THR A 18 12.68 6.52 2.22
CA THR A 18 12.80 7.92 1.75
C THR A 18 11.78 8.27 0.67
N SER A 19 11.17 7.29 0.01
CA SER A 19 10.06 7.48 -0.93
C SER A 19 8.71 7.70 -0.22
N ILE A 20 8.63 7.49 1.09
CA ILE A 20 7.42 7.72 1.88
C ILE A 20 7.29 9.22 2.15
N ARG A 21 6.19 9.82 1.71
CA ARG A 21 5.92 11.26 1.86
C ARG A 21 5.07 11.57 3.08
N SER A 22 4.17 10.67 3.46
CA SER A 22 3.41 10.80 4.70
C SER A 22 2.90 9.45 5.20
N VAL A 23 2.61 9.40 6.49
CA VAL A 23 2.04 8.23 7.18
C VAL A 23 0.90 8.71 8.05
N ILE A 24 -0.30 8.16 7.86
CA ILE A 24 -1.50 8.48 8.62
C ILE A 24 -1.95 7.23 9.36
N ASN A 25 -2.06 7.34 10.68
CA ASN A 25 -2.56 6.25 11.51
C ASN A 25 -4.08 6.36 11.63
N HIS A 26 -4.81 5.44 11.00
CA HIS A 26 -6.24 5.28 11.21
C HIS A 26 -6.52 4.18 12.24
N PRO A 27 -7.66 4.22 12.93
CA PRO A 27 -8.03 3.19 13.93
C PRO A 27 -8.04 1.75 13.38
N THR A 28 -8.20 1.58 12.07
CA THR A 28 -8.31 0.28 11.41
C THR A 28 -7.08 -0.11 10.59
N HIS A 29 -6.23 0.85 10.20
CA HIS A 29 -5.09 0.63 9.32
C HIS A 29 -4.14 1.84 9.33
N ILE A 30 -2.96 1.68 8.79
CA ILE A 30 -2.00 2.77 8.55
C ILE A 30 -1.99 3.04 7.05
N ALA A 31 -2.31 4.28 6.66
CA ALA A 31 -2.19 4.75 5.29
C ALA A 31 -0.78 5.32 5.07
N VAL A 32 -0.08 4.81 4.07
CA VAL A 32 1.28 5.19 3.70
C VAL A 32 1.24 5.81 2.32
N HIS A 33 1.57 7.09 2.20
CA HIS A 33 1.67 7.76 0.91
C HIS A 33 3.08 7.64 0.36
N VAL A 34 3.21 7.01 -0.81
CA VAL A 34 4.49 6.70 -1.44
C VAL A 34 4.53 7.33 -2.82
N GLU A 35 5.63 8.01 -3.13
CA GLU A 35 5.90 8.46 -4.49
C GLU A 35 6.36 7.27 -5.34
N CYS A 36 5.61 6.97 -6.39
CA CYS A 36 5.89 5.84 -7.26
C CYS A 36 7.05 6.14 -8.22
N PRO A 37 8.09 5.29 -8.31
CA PRO A 37 9.21 5.52 -9.21
C PRO A 37 8.86 5.34 -10.70
N ASP A 38 7.75 4.66 -11.01
CA ASP A 38 7.38 4.29 -12.38
C ASP A 38 6.44 5.33 -13.01
N CYS A 39 5.37 5.70 -12.31
CA CYS A 39 4.41 6.68 -12.82
C CYS A 39 4.62 8.11 -12.25
N GLY A 40 5.52 8.29 -11.28
CA GLY A 40 5.78 9.57 -10.62
C GLY A 40 4.64 10.08 -9.71
N ALA A 41 3.54 9.34 -9.59
CA ALA A 41 2.39 9.76 -8.80
C ALA A 41 2.53 9.36 -7.32
N LEU A 42 1.79 10.07 -6.46
CA LEU A 42 1.66 9.72 -5.05
C LEU A 42 0.54 8.70 -4.85
N HIS A 43 0.84 7.56 -4.25
CA HIS A 43 -0.11 6.47 -4.00
C HIS A 43 -0.28 6.19 -2.52
N GLU A 44 -1.54 6.02 -2.09
CA GLU A 44 -1.88 5.54 -0.76
C GLU A 44 -1.83 4.00 -0.73
N HIS A 45 -1.01 3.46 0.17
CA HIS A 45 -0.96 2.05 0.49
C HIS A 45 -1.46 1.82 1.92
N ARG A 46 -2.45 0.96 2.09
CA ARG A 46 -3.03 0.64 3.40
C ARG A 46 -2.34 -0.58 3.99
N THR A 47 -1.94 -0.48 5.24
CA THR A 47 -1.19 -1.52 5.95
C THR A 47 -1.79 -1.74 7.34
N GLY A 48 -1.56 -2.90 7.94
CA GLY A 48 -1.99 -3.20 9.31
C GLY A 48 -2.74 -4.53 9.44
N ARG A 49 -2.70 -5.10 10.66
CA ARG A 49 -3.25 -6.45 10.93
C ARG A 49 -4.73 -6.58 10.60
N LYS A 50 -5.55 -5.58 10.93
CA LYS A 50 -6.99 -5.59 10.64
C LYS A 50 -7.28 -5.47 9.13
N TYR A 51 -6.52 -4.63 8.42
CA TYR A 51 -6.62 -4.52 6.96
C TYR A 51 -6.27 -5.83 6.25
N LEU A 52 -5.17 -6.48 6.65
CA LEU A 52 -4.76 -7.78 6.09
C LEU A 52 -5.78 -8.89 6.38
N ALA A 53 -6.39 -8.90 7.57
CA ALA A 53 -7.45 -9.85 7.90
C ALA A 53 -8.71 -9.64 7.06
N ALA A 54 -9.13 -8.39 6.84
CA ALA A 54 -10.26 -8.05 5.97
C ALA A 54 -10.00 -8.48 4.52
N ARG A 55 -8.83 -8.13 3.96
CA ARG A 55 -8.42 -8.54 2.60
C ARG A 55 -8.46 -10.05 2.40
N ARG A 56 -7.91 -10.81 3.36
CA ARG A 56 -7.95 -12.28 3.30
C ARG A 56 -9.36 -12.84 3.36
N ALA A 57 -10.25 -12.23 4.15
CA ALA A 57 -11.65 -12.63 4.20
C ALA A 57 -12.36 -12.37 2.86
N GLU A 58 -12.11 -11.22 2.21
CA GLU A 58 -12.63 -10.92 0.87
C GLU A 58 -12.12 -11.93 -0.18
N GLU A 59 -10.84 -12.30 -0.12
CA GLU A 59 -10.23 -13.28 -1.03
C GLU A 59 -10.82 -14.69 -0.85
N LEU A 60 -11.15 -15.09 0.38
CA LEU A 60 -11.80 -16.38 0.69
C LEU A 60 -13.28 -16.43 0.30
N VAL A 61 -13.99 -15.30 0.34
CA VAL A 61 -15.40 -15.22 -0.08
C VAL A 61 -15.54 -15.15 -1.60
N ALA A 62 -14.51 -14.66 -2.31
CA ALA A 62 -14.51 -14.56 -3.76
C ALA A 62 -14.11 -15.87 -4.50
N ALA A 63 -13.65 -16.89 -3.77
CA ALA A 63 -13.25 -18.20 -4.28
C ALA A 63 -14.36 -19.25 -4.13
#